data_AF-A0A3N7IFK6-F1
#
_entry.id   AF-A0A3N7IFK6-F1
#
_cell.length_a   1.000
_cell.length_b   1.000
_cell.length_c   1.000
_cell.angle_alpha   90.00
_cell.angle_beta   90.00
_cell.angle_gamma   90.00
#
_symmetry.space_group_name_H-M   'P 1'
#
loop_
_entity.id
_entity.type
_entity.pdbx_description
1 polymer ?
#
loop_
_entity_poly.entity_id
_entity_poly.type
_entity_poly.pdbx_seq_one_letter_code
_entity_poly.pdbx_strand_id
1 'polypeptide(L)' 'MEIKNICCIGAGYVGGPTMSVIAQQCPHITVTIVDINEQRIAAWNDADLSRL' A
#
# COMPACT_ATOMS: atom_id res chain seq x y z
N MET A 1 21.61 8.19 -6.86
CA MET A 1 20.36 7.80 -7.54
C MET A 1 19.25 7.89 -6.49
N GLU A 2 18.19 8.65 -6.76
CA GLU A 2 17.05 8.78 -5.83
C GLU A 2 15.91 7.88 -6.26
N ILE A 3 15.29 7.16 -5.32
CA ILE A 3 14.09 6.38 -5.58
C ILE A 3 12.87 7.30 -5.63
N LYS A 4 12.03 7.14 -6.65
CA LYS A 4 10.78 7.89 -6.83
C LYS A 4 9.52 7.02 -6.80
N ASN A 5 9.67 5.71 -7.02
CA ASN A 5 8.55 4.77 -7.10
C ASN A 5 8.90 3.49 -6.35
N ILE A 6 7.96 2.99 -5.54
CA ILE A 6 8.05 1.71 -4.84
C ILE A 6 6.81 0.88 -5.21
N CYS A 7 7.04 -0.38 -5.60
CA CYS A 7 5.97 -1.36 -5.79
C CYS A 7 6.11 -2.46 -4.72
N CYS A 8 5.04 -2.74 -3.99
CA CYS A 8 4.98 -3.81 -2.99
C CYS A 8 4.01 -4.89 -3.46
N ILE A 9 4.52 -6.13 -3.60
CA ILE A 9 3.71 -7.30 -3.92
C ILE A 9 3.28 -7.95 -2.61
N GLY A 10 2.00 -7.78 -2.26
CA GLY A 10 1.36 -8.29 -1.05
C GLY A 10 0.75 -7.17 -0.20
N ALA A 11 -0.57 -7.03 -0.24
CA ALA A 11 -1.32 -6.03 0.52
C ALA A 11 -1.76 -6.56 1.90
N GLY A 12 -0.95 -7.43 2.51
CA GLY A 12 -1.26 -8.05 3.80
C GLY A 12 -0.79 -7.22 5.00
N TYR A 13 -0.78 -7.87 6.18
CA TYR A 13 -0.41 -7.28 7.47
C TYR A 13 0.95 -6.55 7.47
N VAL A 14 1.93 -7.02 6.70
CA VAL A 14 3.25 -6.38 6.63
C VAL A 14 3.31 -5.34 5.52
N GLY A 15 3.01 -5.74 4.29
CA GLY A 15 3.16 -4.89 3.11
C GLY A 15 2.31 -3.63 3.19
N GLY A 16 1.02 -3.77 3.55
CA GLY A 16 0.09 -2.65 3.64
C GLY A 16 0.55 -1.56 4.61
N PRO A 17 0.59 -1.82 5.93
CA PRO A 17 1.01 -0.83 6.92
C PRO A 17 2.40 -0.26 6.69
N THR A 18 3.37 -1.07 6.26
CA THR A 18 4.74 -0.59 5.99
C THR A 18 4.74 0.43 4.84
N MET A 19 4.04 0.11 3.74
CA MET A 19 3.96 0.99 2.58
C MET A 19 3.13 2.25 2.85
N SER A 20 2.07 2.16 3.67
CA SER A 20 1.29 3.31 4.11
C SER A 20 2.13 4.30 4.92
N VAL A 21 2.97 3.80 5.84
CA VAL A 21 3.90 4.66 6.60
C VAL A 21 4.94 5.28 5.68
N ILE A 22 5.51 4.52 4.73
CA ILE A 22 6.48 5.08 3.76
C ILE A 22 5.84 6.18 2.91
N ALA A 23 4.63 5.96 2.38
CA ALA A 23 3.92 6.97 1.60
C ALA A 23 3.64 8.26 2.42
N GLN A 24 3.32 8.10 3.71
CA GLN A 24 3.10 9.23 4.63
C GLN A 24 4.39 9.99 4.94
N GLN A 25 5.49 9.29 5.23
CA GLN A 25 6.76 9.90 5.66
C GLN A 25 7.62 10.38 4.47
N CYS A 26 7.38 9.85 3.28
CA CYS A 26 8.13 10.15 2.06
C CYS A 26 7.17 10.57 0.93
N PRO A 27 6.52 11.74 1.03
CA PRO A 27 5.50 12.17 0.06
C PRO A 27 6.02 12.41 -1.36
N HIS A 28 7.34 12.43 -1.55
CA HIS A 28 8.00 12.52 -2.86
C HIS A 28 8.18 11.15 -3.54
N ILE A 29 7.80 10.06 -2.88
CA ILE A 29 7.84 8.70 -3.40
C ILE A 29 6.41 8.22 -3.66
N THR A 30 6.13 7.78 -4.88
CA THR A 30 4.87 7.09 -5.18
C THR A 30 4.97 5.64 -4.75
N VAL A 31 4.04 5.20 -3.90
CA VAL A 31 3.98 3.82 -3.42
C VAL A 31 2.75 3.15 -4.01
N THR A 32 2.94 2.02 -4.68
CA THR A 32 1.87 1.18 -5.24
C THR A 32 1.92 -0.19 -4.57
N ILE A 33 0.80 -0.61 -4.00
CA ILE A 33 0.66 -1.93 -3.36
C ILE A 33 -0.24 -2.78 -4.26
N VAL A 34 0.20 -3.98 -4.60
CA VAL A 34 -0.53 -4.92 -5.46
C VAL A 34 -0.74 -6.24 -4.73
N ASP A 35 -1.84 -6.92 -4.99
CA ASP A 35 -2.15 -8.25 -4.47
C ASP A 35 -2.98 -9.01 -5.50
N ILE A 36 -2.87 -10.34 -5.54
CA ILE A 36 -3.70 -11.17 -6.42
C ILE A 36 -5.16 -11.21 -5.94
N ASN A 37 -5.39 -10.93 -4.65
CA ASN A 37 -6.71 -10.89 -4.08
C ASN A 37 -7.37 -9.52 -4.35
N GLU A 38 -8.23 -9.46 -5.38
CA GLU A 38 -8.96 -8.26 -5.75
C GLU A 38 -9.84 -7.70 -4.62
N GLN A 39 -10.47 -8.57 -3.82
CA GLN A 39 -11.31 -8.14 -2.69
C GLN A 39 -10.48 -7.44 -1.61
N ARG A 40 -9.25 -7.91 -1.38
CA ARG A 40 -8.32 -7.27 -0.46
C ARG A 40 -7.92 -5.87 -0.97
N ILE A 41 -7.64 -5.72 -2.26
CA ILE A 41 -7.34 -4.40 -2.84
C ILE A 41 -8.56 -3.49 -2.80
N ALA A 42 -9.77 -4.01 -3.03
CA ALA A 42 -11.00 -3.25 -2.87
C ALA A 42 -11.18 -2.76 -1.43
N ALA A 43 -10.93 -3.62 -0.42
CA ALA A 43 -10.99 -3.24 0.99
C ALA A 43 -9.96 -2.17 1.36
N TRP A 44 -8.74 -2.20 0.80
CA TRP A 44 -7.73 -1.15 1.01
C TRP A 44 -8.13 0.20 0.44
N ASN A 45 -8.98 0.22 -0.59
CA ASN A 45 -9.48 1.44 -1.23
C ASN A 45 -10.87 1.87 -0.72
N ASP A 46 -11.45 1.13 0.22
CA ASP A 46 -12.70 1.50 0.87
C ASP A 46 -12.45 2.61 1.92
N ALA A 47 -13.47 3.44 2.17
CA ALA A 47 -13.42 4.44 3.23
C ALA A 47 -13.53 3.79 4.62
N ASP A 48 -14.20 2.64 4.73
CA ASP A 48 -14.30 1.84 5.94
C ASP A 48 -13.21 0.76 5.99
N LEU A 49 -12.21 1.01 6.85
CA LEU A 49 -11.08 0.11 7.05
C LEU A 49 -11.37 -1.01 8.07
N SER A 50 -12.58 -1.13 8.63
CA SER A 50 -12.94 -2.18 9.60
C SER A 50 -12.87 -3.60 9.04
N ARG A 51 -12.79 -3.72 7.71
CA ARG A 51 -12.80 -4.99 6.96
C ARG A 51 -11.42 -5.41 6.44
N LEU A 52 -10.37 -4.70 6.83
CA LEU A 52 -8.96 -4.93 6.44
C LEU A 52 -8.22 -5.92 7.35
#